data_AF-G4ZPL2-F1
#
_entry.id   AF-G4ZPL2-F1
#
_cell.length_a   1.000
_cell.length_b   1.000
_cell.length_c   1.000
_cell.angle_alpha   90.00
_cell.angle_beta   90.00
_cell.angle_gamma   90.00
#
_symmetry.space_group_name_H-M   'P 1'
#
loop_
_entity.id
_entity.type
_entity.pdbx_description
1 polymer ?
#
loop_
_entity_poly.entity_id
_entity_poly.type
_entity_poly.pdbx_seq_one_letter_code
_entity_poly.pdbx_strand_id
1 'polypeptide(L)'
;QLNINSGCHPYPAVDADENTNAGLSLFSCKGSSLGSQVYGCVTAYEDSYAIMYAWYFPRDRKGTFGHCHGWEHAIVWLERKGAKDANISSVPASISNDKYFSVTPPDTAMVEATSVKFQYKAKTFSHYGNVTAEAGDFQHLAMWKDMPAAARAARKLNDFGRATVPFNEGTFLDNLKEAYPW
;
A
#
# COMPACT_ATOMS: atom_id res chain seq x y z
N GLN A 1 -9.22 3.84 3.39
CA GLN A 1 -8.99 3.63 4.83
C GLN A 1 -8.18 2.36 5.04
N LEU A 2 -7.40 2.28 6.12
CA LEU A 2 -6.68 1.07 6.52
C LEU A 2 -7.01 0.68 7.96
N ASN A 3 -7.65 -0.47 8.14
CA ASN A 3 -7.90 -1.10 9.43
C ASN A 3 -6.73 -2.03 9.79
N ILE A 4 -6.08 -1.80 10.92
CA ILE A 4 -5.01 -2.68 11.42
C ILE A 4 -5.62 -3.72 12.37
N ASN A 5 -5.91 -4.92 11.86
CA ASN A 5 -6.43 -6.01 12.70
C ASN A 5 -5.31 -6.62 13.56
N SER A 6 -4.11 -6.77 12.98
CA SER A 6 -2.93 -7.27 13.68
C SER A 6 -1.65 -6.71 13.08
N GLY A 7 -0.52 -6.95 13.75
CA GLY A 7 0.78 -6.51 13.25
C GLY A 7 1.11 -5.07 13.59
N CYS A 8 1.88 -4.44 12.71
CA CYS A 8 2.33 -3.06 12.86
C CYS A 8 1.32 -2.07 12.28
N HIS A 9 1.36 -0.85 12.81
CA HIS A 9 0.77 0.30 12.13
C HIS A 9 1.72 0.76 11.01
N PRO A 10 1.25 1.56 10.03
CA PRO A 10 2.10 2.13 9.00
C PRO A 10 3.07 3.17 9.57
N TYR A 11 4.29 3.22 9.03
CA TYR A 11 5.33 4.18 9.40
C TYR A 11 5.82 4.91 8.13
N PRO A 12 6.40 6.11 8.27
CA PRO A 12 7.21 6.70 7.21
C PRO A 12 8.39 5.77 6.88
N ALA A 13 8.53 5.44 5.60
CA ALA A 13 9.61 4.63 5.07
C ALA A 13 10.83 5.46 4.64
N VAL A 14 10.60 6.71 4.24
CA VAL A 14 11.61 7.64 3.74
C VAL A 14 11.23 9.07 4.11
N ASP A 15 12.22 9.92 4.41
CA ASP A 15 12.04 11.35 4.66
C ASP A 15 12.49 12.23 3.48
N ALA A 16 12.39 13.56 3.65
CA ALA A 16 12.76 14.51 2.61
C ALA A 16 14.27 14.59 2.35
N ASP A 17 15.08 14.12 3.31
CA ASP A 17 16.56 14.10 3.27
C ASP A 17 17.10 12.72 2.83
N GLU A 18 16.24 11.88 2.23
CA GLU A 18 16.58 10.56 1.67
C GLU A 18 16.97 9.49 2.71
N ASN A 19 16.72 9.72 3.99
CA ASN A 19 16.91 8.70 5.01
C ASN A 19 15.79 7.67 4.91
N THR A 20 16.14 6.38 4.94
CA THR A 20 15.17 5.30 4.98
C THR A 20 15.01 4.74 6.38
N ASN A 21 13.80 4.25 6.65
CA ASN A 21 13.47 3.63 7.92
C ASN A 21 14.21 2.28 8.06
N ALA A 22 15.07 2.19 9.07
CA ALA A 22 15.87 1.01 9.37
C ALA A 22 15.05 -0.22 9.81
N GLY A 23 13.74 -0.05 9.99
CA GLY A 23 12.82 -1.12 10.38
C GLY A 23 13.02 -1.57 11.83
N LEU A 24 12.35 -2.66 12.19
CA LEU A 24 12.37 -3.22 13.53
C LEU A 24 12.55 -4.74 13.50
N SER A 25 13.28 -5.29 14.47
CA SER A 25 13.45 -6.74 14.60
C SER A 25 12.37 -7.39 15.48
N LEU A 26 12.21 -6.92 16.72
CA LEU A 26 11.32 -7.54 17.74
C LEU A 26 10.47 -6.54 18.54
N PHE A 27 10.77 -5.24 18.48
CA PHE A 27 10.09 -4.24 19.32
C PHE A 27 8.64 -3.94 18.85
N SER A 28 7.91 -3.21 19.71
CA SER A 28 6.56 -2.72 19.43
C SER A 28 6.56 -1.79 18.21
N CYS A 29 5.52 -1.91 17.39
CA CYS A 29 5.32 -1.12 16.16
C CYS A 29 3.87 -0.63 16.07
N LYS A 30 3.30 -0.23 17.21
CA LYS A 30 1.89 0.16 17.37
C LYS A 30 1.62 1.65 17.09
N GLY A 31 2.61 2.37 16.58
CA GLY A 31 2.48 3.78 16.24
C GLY A 31 3.83 4.49 16.25
N SER A 32 4.07 5.31 15.24
CA SER A 32 5.24 6.17 15.15
C SER A 32 5.01 7.47 15.92
N SER A 33 6.03 7.99 16.59
CA SER A 33 6.01 9.36 17.10
C SER A 33 5.95 10.42 16.00
N LEU A 34 6.31 10.04 14.76
CA LEU A 34 6.24 10.89 13.57
C LEU A 34 4.87 10.82 12.85
N GLY A 35 3.92 10.04 13.38
CA GLY A 35 2.64 9.77 12.72
C GLY A 35 2.70 8.67 11.67
N SER A 36 1.57 8.43 11.02
CA SER A 36 1.37 7.35 10.05
C SER A 36 1.39 7.87 8.61
N GLN A 37 1.86 7.04 7.66
CA GLN A 37 2.07 7.44 6.27
C GLN A 37 1.47 6.42 5.30
N VAL A 38 0.88 6.91 4.22
CA VAL A 38 0.55 6.16 3.01
C VAL A 38 1.22 6.83 1.81
N TYR A 39 1.66 6.03 0.85
CA TYR A 39 2.29 6.47 -0.39
C TYR A 39 1.33 6.27 -1.56
N GLY A 40 1.21 7.27 -2.44
CA GLY A 40 0.30 7.24 -3.58
C GLY A 40 1.04 7.32 -4.91
N CYS A 41 0.70 6.45 -5.87
CA CYS A 41 1.17 6.57 -7.25
C CYS A 41 0.00 6.41 -8.21
N VAL A 42 -0.07 7.26 -9.23
CA VAL A 42 -1.20 7.31 -10.17
C VAL A 42 -0.74 7.36 -11.62
N THR A 43 -1.40 6.58 -12.46
CA THR A 43 -1.23 6.61 -13.92
C THR A 43 -2.55 6.30 -14.63
N ALA A 44 -2.65 6.68 -15.89
CA ALA A 44 -3.57 6.01 -16.79
C ALA A 44 -2.96 4.66 -17.20
N TYR A 45 -3.78 3.61 -17.27
CA TYR A 45 -3.38 2.28 -17.70
C TYR A 45 -4.55 1.65 -18.45
N GLU A 46 -4.34 1.30 -19.71
CA GLU A 46 -5.41 0.97 -20.66
C GLU A 46 -6.52 2.06 -20.65
N ASP A 47 -7.79 1.65 -20.58
CA ASP A 47 -8.96 2.51 -20.54
C ASP A 47 -9.38 2.92 -19.11
N SER A 48 -8.47 2.81 -18.13
CA SER A 48 -8.74 3.12 -16.72
C SER A 48 -7.70 4.06 -16.11
N TYR A 49 -8.03 4.66 -14.97
CA TYR A 49 -7.04 5.23 -14.07
C TYR A 49 -6.70 4.23 -12.96
N ALA A 50 -5.42 4.04 -12.70
CA ALA A 50 -4.92 3.24 -11.59
C ALA A 50 -4.34 4.14 -10.52
N ILE A 51 -4.83 4.03 -9.29
CA ILE A 51 -4.25 4.70 -8.13
C ILE A 51 -3.76 3.63 -7.16
N MET A 52 -2.44 3.47 -7.05
CA MET A 52 -1.82 2.61 -6.05
C MET A 52 -1.65 3.38 -4.74
N TYR A 53 -2.11 2.78 -3.65
CA TYR A 53 -1.82 3.19 -2.27
C TYR A 53 -0.94 2.13 -1.63
N ALA A 54 0.18 2.52 -1.05
CA ALA A 54 1.15 1.62 -0.44
C ALA A 54 1.50 2.03 0.99
N TRP A 55 1.66 1.04 1.86
CA TRP A 55 1.99 1.21 3.26
C TRP A 55 3.27 0.48 3.61
N TYR A 56 4.12 1.16 4.36
CA TYR A 56 5.31 0.57 4.94
C TYR A 56 5.07 0.18 6.38
N PHE A 57 5.47 -1.04 6.72
CA PHE A 57 5.51 -1.56 8.06
C PHE A 57 6.96 -1.81 8.45
N PRO A 58 7.41 -1.39 9.65
CA PRO A 58 8.80 -1.56 10.06
C PRO A 58 9.21 -3.03 10.22
N ARG A 59 8.22 -3.94 10.35
CA ARG A 59 8.40 -5.39 10.30
C ARG A 59 7.15 -6.08 9.82
N ASP A 60 7.34 -7.22 9.17
CA ASP A 60 6.29 -8.18 8.88
C ASP A 60 6.61 -9.51 9.57
N ARG A 61 6.01 -9.72 10.75
CA ARG A 61 6.30 -10.88 11.61
C ARG A 61 5.11 -11.35 12.41
N LYS A 62 5.00 -12.67 12.56
CA LYS A 62 4.15 -13.34 13.56
C LYS A 62 5.04 -14.14 14.52
N GLY A 63 5.11 -13.68 15.77
CA GLY A 63 6.06 -14.23 16.75
C GLY A 63 7.51 -13.99 16.32
N THR A 64 8.32 -15.04 16.30
CA THR A 64 9.73 -14.99 15.86
C THR A 64 9.92 -15.17 14.35
N PHE A 65 8.86 -15.52 13.61
CA PHE A 65 8.90 -15.76 12.16
C PHE A 65 8.52 -14.50 11.36
N GLY A 66 9.19 -14.30 10.23
CA GLY A 66 9.00 -13.18 9.31
C GLY A 66 10.30 -12.39 9.11
N HIS A 67 10.21 -11.11 8.76
CA HIS A 67 11.37 -10.28 8.43
C HIS A 67 11.25 -8.83 8.91
N CYS A 68 12.40 -8.16 8.92
CA CYS A 68 12.44 -6.70 8.99
C CYS A 68 11.80 -6.14 7.72
N HIS A 69 11.14 -5.00 7.84
CA HIS A 69 10.38 -4.35 6.77
C HIS A 69 9.18 -5.15 6.26
N GLY A 70 8.17 -4.44 5.80
CA GLY A 70 7.01 -4.96 5.11
C GLY A 70 6.45 -3.86 4.24
N TRP A 71 6.08 -4.21 3.02
CA TRP A 71 5.38 -3.32 2.10
C TRP A 71 4.12 -4.04 1.66
N GLU A 72 2.99 -3.36 1.77
CA GLU A 72 1.73 -3.79 1.18
C GLU A 72 1.18 -2.66 0.33
N HIS A 73 0.35 -3.02 -0.64
CA HIS A 73 -0.34 -2.04 -1.46
C HIS A 73 -1.71 -2.52 -1.89
N ALA A 74 -2.53 -1.55 -2.25
CA ALA A 74 -3.77 -1.77 -2.95
C ALA A 74 -3.85 -0.81 -4.13
N ILE A 75 -4.57 -1.22 -5.17
CA ILE A 75 -4.82 -0.40 -6.34
C ILE A 75 -6.32 -0.12 -6.40
N VAL A 76 -6.68 1.13 -6.60
CA VAL A 76 -8.05 1.55 -6.89
C VAL A 76 -8.12 1.84 -8.39
N TRP A 77 -8.85 1.00 -9.11
CA TRP A 77 -9.14 1.22 -10.51
C TRP A 77 -10.39 2.09 -10.66
N LEU A 78 -10.28 3.13 -11.47
CA LEU A 78 -11.38 4.04 -11.79
C LEU A 78 -11.70 3.96 -13.28
N GLU A 79 -12.99 3.85 -13.62
CA GLU A 79 -13.44 3.91 -15.01
C GLU A 79 -13.13 5.29 -15.61
N ARG A 80 -12.55 5.31 -16.82
CA ARG A 80 -12.22 6.56 -17.52
C ARG A 80 -13.42 7.11 -18.31
N LYS A 81 -14.55 7.35 -17.64
CA LYS A 81 -15.77 7.94 -18.25
C LYS A 81 -15.78 9.48 -18.26
N GLY A 82 -14.73 10.11 -17.72
CA GLY A 82 -14.57 11.56 -17.61
C GLY A 82 -14.26 11.98 -16.17
N ALA A 83 -13.48 13.06 -15.98
CA ALA A 83 -12.92 13.41 -14.66
C ALA A 83 -13.98 13.73 -13.57
N LYS A 84 -15.23 14.03 -13.95
CA LYS A 84 -16.33 14.33 -13.01
C LYS A 84 -17.13 13.10 -12.56
N ASP A 85 -17.03 12.00 -13.31
CA ASP A 85 -17.86 10.79 -13.14
C ASP A 85 -17.00 9.52 -12.94
N ALA A 86 -15.80 9.69 -12.37
CA ALA A 86 -14.90 8.57 -12.11
C ALA A 86 -15.49 7.65 -11.03
N ASN A 87 -15.82 6.41 -11.42
CA ASN A 87 -16.36 5.39 -10.53
C ASN A 87 -15.31 4.34 -10.22
N ILE A 88 -15.28 3.86 -8.98
CA ILE A 88 -14.44 2.74 -8.57
C ILE A 88 -14.96 1.46 -9.24
N SER A 89 -14.15 0.86 -10.09
CA SER A 89 -14.51 -0.36 -10.83
C SER A 89 -13.92 -1.62 -10.21
N SER A 90 -12.71 -1.55 -9.65
CA SER A 90 -12.06 -2.69 -9.03
C SER A 90 -11.01 -2.27 -8.00
N VAL A 91 -10.82 -3.10 -6.97
CA VAL A 91 -9.94 -2.80 -5.83
C VAL A 91 -9.03 -3.98 -5.42
N PRO A 92 -8.02 -4.33 -6.23
CA PRO A 92 -7.01 -5.33 -5.85
C PRO A 92 -6.16 -4.89 -4.67
N ALA A 93 -5.92 -5.80 -3.72
CA ALA A 93 -4.97 -5.65 -2.61
C ALA A 93 -3.94 -6.78 -2.59
N SER A 94 -2.68 -6.47 -2.28
CA SER A 94 -1.58 -7.44 -2.25
C SER A 94 -1.78 -8.50 -1.16
N ILE A 95 -1.64 -9.78 -1.55
CA ILE A 95 -1.69 -10.91 -0.61
C ILE A 95 -0.31 -11.51 -0.34
N SER A 96 0.43 -11.79 -1.41
CA SER A 96 1.77 -12.39 -1.39
C SER A 96 2.24 -12.67 -2.81
N ASN A 97 3.54 -12.55 -3.08
CA ASN A 97 4.19 -13.03 -4.32
C ASN A 97 3.37 -12.70 -5.58
N ASP A 98 3.20 -11.41 -5.86
CA ASP A 98 2.51 -10.89 -7.05
C ASP A 98 1.03 -11.30 -7.19
N LYS A 99 0.43 -11.86 -6.13
CA LYS A 99 -0.99 -12.23 -6.11
C LYS A 99 -1.83 -11.17 -5.39
N TYR A 100 -2.99 -10.92 -5.97
CA TYR A 100 -3.96 -9.95 -5.49
C TYR A 100 -5.27 -10.62 -5.07
N PHE A 101 -5.89 -10.07 -4.03
CA PHE A 101 -7.32 -10.25 -3.78
C PHE A 101 -8.04 -9.08 -4.41
N SER A 102 -8.96 -9.34 -5.34
CA SER A 102 -9.69 -8.31 -6.07
C SER A 102 -11.17 -8.39 -5.81
N VAL A 103 -11.81 -7.23 -5.64
CA VAL A 103 -13.27 -7.08 -5.64
C VAL A 103 -13.65 -6.16 -6.80
N THR A 104 -14.56 -6.62 -7.66
CA THR A 104 -14.94 -5.94 -8.92
C THR A 104 -16.46 -6.07 -9.14
N PRO A 105 -17.27 -5.01 -8.97
CA PRO A 105 -16.98 -3.78 -8.20
C PRO A 105 -17.12 -4.01 -6.68
N PRO A 106 -16.49 -3.18 -5.83
CA PRO A 106 -16.75 -3.21 -4.39
C PRO A 106 -18.17 -2.70 -4.06
N ASP A 107 -18.75 -3.22 -2.99
CA ASP A 107 -20.07 -2.79 -2.50
C ASP A 107 -20.00 -1.59 -1.54
N THR A 108 -21.17 -1.12 -1.09
CA THR A 108 -21.31 0.03 -0.18
C THR A 108 -20.86 -0.25 1.25
N ALA A 109 -20.72 -1.51 1.66
CA ALA A 109 -20.11 -1.83 2.95
C ALA A 109 -18.60 -1.63 2.90
N MET A 110 -17.99 -1.89 1.74
CA MET A 110 -16.54 -1.77 1.49
C MET A 110 -16.07 -0.36 1.12
N VAL A 111 -17.00 0.54 0.74
CA VAL A 111 -16.69 1.92 0.32
C VAL A 111 -17.47 2.91 1.17
N GLU A 112 -16.77 3.81 1.84
CA GLU A 112 -17.38 4.95 2.53
C GLU A 112 -17.11 6.23 1.75
N ALA A 113 -18.18 6.86 1.25
CA ALA A 113 -18.13 7.95 0.27
C ALA A 113 -17.29 7.54 -0.95
N THR A 114 -16.03 7.94 -1.01
CA THR A 114 -15.07 7.58 -2.07
C THR A 114 -13.86 6.81 -1.56
N SER A 115 -13.84 6.44 -0.27
CA SER A 115 -12.74 5.72 0.35
C SER A 115 -13.03 4.22 0.45
N VAL A 116 -12.24 3.42 -0.25
CA VAL A 116 -12.21 1.97 -0.10
C VAL A 116 -11.63 1.61 1.26
N LYS A 117 -12.23 0.64 1.94
CA LYS A 117 -11.78 0.11 3.22
C LYS A 117 -10.92 -1.13 3.00
N PHE A 118 -9.66 -1.05 3.45
CA PHE A 118 -8.73 -2.18 3.47
C PHE A 118 -8.44 -2.59 4.91
N GLN A 119 -8.08 -3.84 5.12
CA GLN A 119 -7.64 -4.40 6.38
C GLN A 119 -6.28 -5.08 6.22
N TYR A 120 -5.37 -4.78 7.14
CA TYR A 120 -4.09 -5.45 7.29
C TYR A 120 -4.19 -6.49 8.42
N LYS A 121 -3.89 -7.75 8.12
CA LYS A 121 -4.04 -8.86 9.07
C LYS A 121 -3.01 -9.96 8.89
N ALA A 122 -2.82 -10.75 9.94
CA ALA A 122 -1.85 -11.82 9.96
C ALA A 122 -2.24 -12.99 9.02
N LYS A 123 -1.21 -13.55 8.39
CA LYS A 123 -1.17 -14.86 7.74
C LYS A 123 -0.46 -15.86 8.65
N THR A 124 -0.11 -17.04 8.14
CA THR A 124 0.63 -18.07 8.89
C THR A 124 1.98 -17.56 9.41
N PHE A 125 2.73 -16.81 8.59
CA PHE A 125 4.08 -16.33 8.93
C PHE A 125 4.38 -14.87 8.53
N SER A 126 3.40 -14.16 7.98
CA SER A 126 3.50 -12.80 7.44
C SER A 126 2.18 -12.06 7.71
N HIS A 127 1.97 -10.93 7.05
CA HIS A 127 0.68 -10.27 6.94
C HIS A 127 0.27 -10.13 5.47
N TYR A 128 -0.92 -9.56 5.26
CA TYR A 128 -1.42 -9.18 3.94
C TYR A 128 -2.53 -8.13 4.04
N GLY A 129 -2.78 -7.43 2.94
CA GLY A 129 -3.90 -6.52 2.76
C GLY A 129 -5.12 -7.21 2.13
N ASN A 130 -6.32 -6.85 2.57
CA ASN A 130 -7.55 -7.24 1.87
C ASN A 130 -8.64 -6.16 2.02
N VAL A 131 -9.55 -6.05 1.06
CA VAL A 131 -10.78 -5.25 1.17
C VAL A 131 -11.63 -5.77 2.34
N THR A 132 -12.30 -4.87 3.05
CA THR A 132 -13.11 -5.19 4.24
C THR A 132 -14.35 -4.31 4.33
N ALA A 133 -15.31 -4.68 5.16
CA ALA A 133 -16.40 -3.79 5.59
C ALA A 133 -16.04 -2.95 6.83
N GLU A 134 -14.99 -3.34 7.56
CA GLU A 134 -14.53 -2.69 8.79
C GLU A 134 -13.91 -1.32 8.50
N ALA A 135 -14.34 -0.32 9.26
CA ALA A 135 -13.76 1.02 9.16
C ALA A 135 -12.29 1.02 9.60
N GLY A 136 -11.50 1.91 9.02
CA GLY A 136 -10.08 2.06 9.33
C GLY A 136 -9.66 3.51 9.38
N ASP A 137 -8.39 3.72 9.68
CA ASP A 137 -7.85 5.06 9.81
C ASP A 137 -7.40 5.61 8.45
N PHE A 138 -7.29 6.94 8.39
CA PHE A 138 -6.55 7.65 7.34
C PHE A 138 -5.11 7.89 7.78
N GLN A 139 -4.22 8.00 6.80
CA GLN A 139 -2.81 8.32 7.02
C GLN A 139 -2.47 9.57 6.19
N HIS A 140 -1.38 10.25 6.53
CA HIS A 140 -0.89 11.33 5.67
C HIS A 140 -0.49 10.72 4.32
N LEU A 141 -0.94 11.33 3.23
CA LEU A 141 -0.66 10.86 1.87
C LEU A 141 0.57 11.58 1.32
N ALA A 142 1.57 10.81 0.90
CA ALA A 142 2.71 11.30 0.12
C ALA A 142 2.58 10.78 -1.31
N MET A 143 2.26 11.66 -2.24
CA MET A 143 2.20 11.30 -3.66
C MET A 143 3.61 11.18 -4.21
N TRP A 144 3.90 10.09 -4.93
CA TRP A 144 5.20 9.81 -5.52
C TRP A 144 5.72 11.00 -6.33
N LYS A 145 4.87 11.60 -7.18
CA LYS A 145 5.24 12.76 -8.01
C LYS A 145 5.61 14.02 -7.21
N ASP A 146 5.09 14.14 -6.00
CA ASP A 146 5.32 15.30 -5.12
C ASP A 146 6.52 15.08 -4.18
N MET A 147 7.07 13.86 -4.13
CA MET A 147 8.29 13.57 -3.37
C MET A 147 9.52 14.20 -4.05
N PRO A 148 10.51 14.70 -3.28
CA PRO A 148 11.77 15.19 -3.81
C PRO A 148 12.39 14.19 -4.78
N ALA A 149 12.96 14.69 -5.88
CA ALA A 149 13.57 13.83 -6.90
C ALA A 149 14.64 12.91 -6.31
N ALA A 150 15.38 13.41 -5.33
CA ALA A 150 16.41 12.64 -4.64
C ALA A 150 15.82 11.54 -3.76
N ALA A 151 14.70 11.81 -3.05
CA ALA A 151 13.97 10.77 -2.32
C ALA A 151 13.43 9.67 -3.26
N ARG A 152 13.00 10.03 -4.47
CA ARG A 152 12.59 9.05 -5.51
C ARG A 152 13.75 8.25 -6.09
N ALA A 153 14.93 8.88 -6.24
CA ALA A 153 16.14 8.27 -6.78
C ALA A 153 16.97 7.52 -5.73
N ALA A 154 16.58 7.59 -4.46
CA ALA A 154 17.32 6.99 -3.36
C ALA A 154 17.53 5.50 -3.61
N ARG A 155 18.80 5.07 -3.79
CA ARG A 155 19.18 3.66 -3.94
C ARG A 155 18.63 2.78 -2.82
N LYS A 156 18.43 3.37 -1.63
CA LYS A 156 17.84 2.71 -0.45
C LYS A 156 16.35 2.38 -0.60
N LEU A 157 15.61 3.01 -1.52
CA LEU A 157 14.28 2.53 -1.89
C LEU A 157 14.31 1.16 -2.57
N ASN A 158 15.47 0.73 -3.07
CA ASN A 158 15.64 -0.57 -3.70
C ASN A 158 16.14 -1.66 -2.73
N ASP A 159 16.39 -1.32 -1.46
CA ASP A 159 16.92 -2.27 -0.48
C ASP A 159 16.18 -2.19 0.86
N PHE A 160 15.03 -2.86 0.92
CA PHE A 160 14.31 -3.18 2.16
C PHE A 160 14.42 -4.68 2.48
N GLY A 161 15.56 -5.29 2.11
CA GLY A 161 15.83 -6.71 2.32
C GLY A 161 14.83 -7.61 1.59
N ARG A 162 13.90 -8.22 2.34
CA ARG A 162 12.88 -9.12 1.77
C ARG A 162 11.61 -8.40 1.30
N ALA A 163 11.44 -7.13 1.68
CA ALA A 163 10.29 -6.35 1.26
C ALA A 163 10.61 -5.57 -0.03
N THR A 164 9.65 -5.52 -0.94
CA THR A 164 9.79 -4.84 -2.23
C THR A 164 8.92 -3.59 -2.24
N VAL A 165 9.50 -2.43 -2.58
CA VAL A 165 8.71 -1.20 -2.76
C VAL A 165 7.81 -1.37 -3.98
N PRO A 166 6.48 -1.18 -3.88
CA PRO A 166 5.57 -1.58 -4.96
C PRO A 166 5.36 -0.51 -6.04
N PHE A 167 5.89 0.70 -5.83
CA PHE A 167 5.65 1.87 -6.70
C PHE A 167 6.95 2.49 -7.24
N ASN A 168 8.09 1.80 -7.19
CA ASN A 168 9.29 2.29 -7.86
C ASN A 168 9.21 2.06 -9.37
N GLU A 169 10.18 2.60 -10.14
CA GLU A 169 10.15 2.55 -11.61
C GLU A 169 10.09 1.12 -12.18
N GLY A 170 10.64 0.12 -11.47
CA GLY A 170 10.65 -1.26 -11.93
C GLY A 170 9.44 -2.09 -11.51
N THR A 171 8.79 -1.76 -10.39
CA THR A 171 7.72 -2.60 -9.82
C THR A 171 6.34 -2.04 -10.07
N PHE A 172 6.19 -0.73 -10.28
CA PHE A 172 4.89 -0.10 -10.38
C PHE A 172 4.06 -0.66 -11.54
N LEU A 173 4.60 -0.66 -12.76
CA LEU A 173 3.88 -1.14 -13.94
C LEU A 173 3.62 -2.65 -13.90
N ASP A 174 4.57 -3.43 -13.40
CA ASP A 174 4.40 -4.88 -13.25
C ASP A 174 3.27 -5.19 -12.27
N ASN A 175 3.21 -4.49 -11.14
CA ASN A 175 2.12 -4.60 -10.19
C ASN A 175 0.77 -4.20 -10.78
N LEU A 176 0.72 -3.13 -11.59
CA LEU A 176 -0.51 -2.74 -12.28
C LEU A 176 -0.98 -3.81 -13.27
N LYS A 177 -0.06 -4.41 -14.02
CA LYS A 177 -0.36 -5.47 -14.98
C LYS A 177 -0.93 -6.71 -14.30
N GLU A 178 -0.29 -7.18 -13.23
CA GLU A 178 -0.76 -8.34 -12.47
C GLU A 178 -2.09 -8.07 -11.73
N ALA A 179 -2.33 -6.83 -11.34
CA ALA A 179 -3.56 -6.41 -10.69
C ALA A 179 -4.64 -5.94 -11.67
N TYR A 180 -4.41 -5.98 -12.98
CA TYR A 180 -5.39 -5.52 -13.97
C TYR A 180 -6.54 -6.54 -14.04
N PRO A 181 -7.78 -6.15 -13.70
CA PRO A 181 -8.89 -7.10 -13.51
C PRO A 181 -9.64 -7.48 -14.80
N TRP A 182 -9.12 -7.13 -15.99
CA TRP A 182 -9.72 -7.40 -17.31
C TRP A 182 -8.74 -8.07 -18.25
#